data_AF-A0A7S1A864-F1
#
_entry.id   AF-A0A7S1A864-F1
#
_cell.length_a   1.000
_cell.length_b   1.000
_cell.length_c   1.000
_cell.angle_alpha   90.00
_cell.angle_beta   90.00
_cell.angle_gamma   90.00
#
_symmetry.space_group_name_H-M   'P 1'
#
loop_
_entity.id
_entity.type
_entity.pdbx_description
1 polymer ?
#
loop_
_entity_poly.entity_id
_entity_poly.type
_entity_poly.pdbx_seq_one_letter_code
_entity_poly.pdbx_strand_id
1 'polypeptide(L)'
;KYRVGVDFLSLARGIVKNKHDLQTIGWTTMQGGHHVSRATRYNEKSKTSALESFENSFEPQGYFFHLTVWDASILLGHPLINAFANCFLLIGLVTNICLQCLFCWIVSSLPSDLNDYTDGAVAAFHVWRDSASWSTVDIFCSFNETVPRADFHAWNILQDATKYTATTLQAAQHGPLLCVIVLIAWTLNICKVIRIAVDFMVAVQGAYEKDSKVMLLEQHLQRYTISHIPASRVSWALFLGTLQVAISIVLLVVGGLWLATTT
;
A
#
# COMPACT_ATOMS: atom_id res chain seq x y z
N LYS A 1 17.28 -22.41 35.92
CA LYS A 1 15.91 -22.31 35.35
C LYS A 1 15.37 -20.87 35.34
N TYR A 2 15.47 -20.09 36.43
CA TYR A 2 14.92 -18.71 36.49
C TYR A 2 15.50 -17.71 35.47
N ARG A 3 16.81 -17.81 35.14
CA ARG A 3 17.48 -16.88 34.20
C ARG A 3 16.99 -16.97 32.76
N VAL A 4 16.57 -18.15 32.31
CA VAL A 4 16.03 -18.35 30.95
C VAL A 4 14.70 -17.61 30.79
N GLY A 5 13.86 -17.62 31.83
CA GLY A 5 12.59 -16.88 31.83
C GLY A 5 12.79 -15.36 31.77
N VAL A 6 13.82 -14.84 32.46
CA VAL A 6 14.16 -13.41 32.41
C VAL A 6 14.68 -13.01 31.04
N ASP A 7 15.54 -13.81 30.42
CA ASP A 7 16.01 -13.55 29.06
C ASP A 7 14.88 -13.59 28.03
N PHE A 8 13.95 -14.55 28.15
CA PHE A 8 12.76 -14.62 27.30
C PHE A 8 11.84 -13.41 27.49
N LEU A 9 11.59 -12.99 28.73
CA LEU A 9 10.78 -11.82 29.03
C LEU A 9 11.45 -10.54 28.53
N SER A 10 12.77 -10.46 28.62
CA SER A 10 13.57 -9.31 28.17
C SER A 10 13.68 -9.27 26.64
N LEU A 11 13.72 -10.44 25.99
CA LEU A 11 13.51 -10.55 24.55
C LEU A 11 12.12 -10.06 24.18
N ALA A 12 11.06 -10.61 24.78
CA ALA A 12 9.68 -10.26 24.45
C ALA A 12 9.39 -8.76 24.63
N ARG A 13 10.07 -8.11 25.58
CA ARG A 13 9.98 -6.67 25.83
C ARG A 13 10.88 -5.81 24.91
N GLY A 14 11.69 -6.42 24.05
CA GLY A 14 12.66 -5.72 23.20
C GLY A 14 13.79 -5.02 23.97
N ILE A 15 14.04 -5.42 25.23
CA ILE A 15 15.10 -4.86 26.08
C ILE A 15 16.47 -5.40 25.64
N VAL A 16 16.52 -6.66 25.22
CA VAL A 16 17.75 -7.33 24.76
C VAL A 16 17.89 -7.11 23.26
N LYS A 17 18.90 -6.31 22.86
CA LYS A 17 19.18 -6.01 21.45
C LYS A 17 20.28 -6.89 20.88
N ASN A 18 21.25 -7.26 21.72
CA ASN A 18 22.40 -8.04 21.31
C ASN A 18 22.39 -9.41 22.00
N LYS A 19 22.96 -10.41 21.32
CA LYS A 19 23.14 -11.75 21.91
C LYS A 19 23.88 -11.67 23.25
N HIS A 20 24.87 -10.75 23.34
CA HIS A 20 25.67 -10.46 24.53
C HIS A 20 24.87 -9.99 25.75
N ASP A 21 23.67 -9.44 25.55
CA ASP A 21 22.79 -8.99 26.64
C ASP A 21 22.04 -10.15 27.30
N LEU A 22 22.06 -11.35 26.69
CA LEU A 22 21.47 -12.55 27.26
C LEU A 22 22.32 -13.05 28.41
N GLN A 23 21.76 -13.05 29.61
CA GLN A 23 22.43 -13.56 30.81
C GLN A 23 22.72 -15.07 30.74
N THR A 24 22.12 -15.77 29.78
CA THR A 24 22.24 -17.21 29.56
C THR A 24 23.31 -17.64 28.56
N ILE A 25 24.07 -16.73 27.92
CA ILE A 25 25.10 -17.12 26.92
C ILE A 25 26.06 -18.18 27.44
N GLY A 26 26.50 -18.05 28.71
CA GLY A 26 27.45 -18.99 29.31
C GLY A 26 26.97 -20.45 29.37
N TRP A 27 25.66 -20.71 29.20
CA TRP A 27 25.11 -22.06 29.12
C TRP A 27 25.18 -22.64 27.71
N THR A 28 25.10 -21.81 26.67
CA THR A 28 25.12 -22.28 25.27
C THR A 28 26.52 -22.66 24.78
N THR A 29 27.58 -22.07 25.34
CA THR A 29 28.97 -22.37 24.97
C THR A 29 29.58 -23.55 25.72
N MET A 30 28.87 -24.15 26.68
CA MET A 30 29.44 -25.13 27.60
C MET A 30 29.42 -26.58 27.10
N GLN A 31 29.07 -26.83 25.83
CA GLN A 31 28.89 -28.19 25.30
C GLN A 31 30.09 -28.76 24.52
N GLY A 32 31.28 -28.17 24.63
CA GLY A 32 32.49 -28.77 24.04
C GLY A 32 33.79 -28.28 24.65
N GLY A 33 34.44 -29.15 25.44
CA GLY A 33 35.90 -29.16 25.58
C GLY A 33 36.50 -28.43 26.79
N HIS A 34 37.02 -29.23 27.73
CA HIS A 34 37.94 -28.81 28.79
C HIS A 34 39.16 -28.04 28.23
N HIS A 35 39.32 -26.78 28.59
CA HIS A 35 40.63 -26.25 29.02
C HIS A 35 40.43 -24.95 29.81
N VAL A 36 40.72 -25.04 31.10
CA VAL A 36 40.70 -23.91 32.03
C VAL A 36 41.95 -23.07 31.78
N SER A 37 41.78 -21.91 31.15
CA SER A 37 42.80 -20.85 31.17
C SER A 37 42.22 -19.60 31.82
N ARG A 38 42.76 -19.35 33.01
CA ARG A 38 42.50 -18.23 33.90
C ARG A 38 43.00 -16.94 33.24
N ALA A 39 42.10 -16.15 32.66
CA ALA A 39 42.42 -14.84 32.09
C ALA A 39 42.07 -13.71 33.07
N THR A 40 43.07 -12.87 33.27
CA THR A 40 43.12 -11.67 34.11
C THR A 40 42.10 -10.63 33.68
N ARG A 41 41.40 -10.08 34.67
CA ARG A 41 40.38 -9.03 34.55
C ARG A 41 41.07 -7.69 34.24
N TYR A 42 41.28 -7.38 32.96
CA TYR A 42 41.72 -6.05 32.52
C TYR A 42 40.51 -5.13 32.43
N ASN A 43 40.57 -3.99 33.13
CA ASN A 43 39.46 -3.07 33.34
C ASN A 43 39.55 -1.96 32.28
N GLU A 44 39.11 -2.26 31.06
CA GLU A 44 39.10 -1.29 29.95
C GLU A 44 37.72 -0.62 29.88
N LYS A 45 37.47 0.26 30.86
CA LYS A 45 36.39 1.25 30.79
C LYS A 45 36.94 2.50 30.11
N SER A 46 36.24 2.96 29.07
CA SER A 46 36.04 4.39 28.75
C SER A 46 36.54 4.97 27.42
N LYS A 47 36.74 4.20 26.32
CA LYS A 47 36.97 4.84 25.00
C LYS A 47 36.21 4.26 23.79
N THR A 48 35.32 3.30 23.96
CA THR A 48 34.58 2.67 22.84
C THR A 48 33.14 3.17 22.65
N SER A 49 32.71 4.22 23.36
CA SER A 49 31.31 4.70 23.28
C SER A 49 31.03 5.68 22.13
N ALA A 50 32.07 6.25 21.51
CA ALA A 50 31.91 7.26 20.45
C ALA A 50 32.09 6.69 19.03
N LEU A 51 32.76 5.55 18.86
CA LEU A 51 32.92 4.91 17.56
C LEU A 51 31.74 3.98 17.20
N GLU A 52 31.09 3.36 18.19
CA GLU A 52 29.86 2.57 17.99
C GLU A 52 28.63 3.42 17.60
N SER A 53 28.68 4.73 17.81
CA SER A 53 27.60 5.65 17.39
C SER A 53 27.61 5.92 15.87
N PHE A 54 28.78 5.80 15.22
CA PHE A 54 28.91 6.05 13.79
C PHE A 54 28.74 4.77 12.94
N GLU A 55 29.08 3.61 13.49
CA GLU A 55 28.92 2.31 12.83
C GLU A 55 27.47 1.78 12.86
N ASN A 56 26.56 2.46 13.57
CA ASN A 56 25.11 2.21 13.55
C ASN A 56 24.34 3.01 12.48
N SER A 57 25.03 3.78 11.63
CA SER A 57 24.39 4.57 10.56
C SER A 57 24.33 3.88 9.20
N PHE A 58 25.03 2.75 9.06
CA PHE A 58 24.87 1.81 7.96
C PHE A 58 24.19 0.54 8.49
N GLU A 59 22.96 0.66 8.99
CA GLU A 59 22.10 -0.53 8.99
C GLU A 59 22.05 -0.99 7.53
N PRO A 60 22.43 -2.24 7.22
CA PRO A 60 22.35 -2.75 5.85
C PRO A 60 20.93 -2.50 5.37
N GLN A 61 20.80 -1.89 4.18
CA GLN A 61 19.54 -1.47 3.56
C GLN A 61 18.66 -2.69 3.25
N GLY A 62 18.17 -3.33 4.30
CA GLY A 62 17.28 -4.47 4.26
C GLY A 62 15.86 -3.99 4.07
N TYR A 63 15.12 -4.70 3.23
CA TYR A 63 13.69 -4.50 3.11
C TYR A 63 13.00 -5.04 4.38
N PHE A 64 12.20 -4.19 5.02
CA PHE A 64 11.36 -4.60 6.14
C PHE A 64 10.03 -5.11 5.60
N PHE A 65 9.72 -6.37 5.91
CA PHE A 65 8.41 -6.94 5.58
C PHE A 65 7.30 -6.07 6.14
N HIS A 66 6.44 -5.60 5.24
CA HIS A 66 5.21 -4.96 5.63
C HIS A 66 4.22 -6.05 6.04
N LEU A 67 3.31 -5.72 6.98
CA LEU A 67 2.24 -6.62 7.42
C LEU A 67 1.12 -6.72 6.36
N THR A 68 1.49 -6.91 5.09
CA THR A 68 0.57 -7.09 3.97
C THR A 68 0.45 -8.56 3.60
N VAL A 69 -0.68 -8.91 2.99
CA VAL A 69 -0.91 -10.26 2.45
C VAL A 69 0.06 -10.56 1.29
N TRP A 70 0.49 -9.54 0.55
CA TRP A 70 1.45 -9.66 -0.54
C TRP A 70 2.82 -10.08 -0.05
N ASP A 71 3.34 -9.40 0.98
CA ASP A 71 4.59 -9.76 1.65
C ASP A 71 4.53 -11.18 2.22
N ALA A 72 3.45 -11.50 2.94
CA ALA A 72 3.26 -12.81 3.55
C ALA A 72 3.17 -13.95 2.52
N SER A 73 2.74 -13.65 1.29
CA SER A 73 2.60 -14.65 0.22
C SER A 73 3.92 -15.28 -0.22
N ILE A 74 5.06 -14.64 0.06
CA ILE A 74 6.38 -15.23 -0.23
C ILE A 74 6.62 -16.51 0.58
N LEU A 75 6.00 -16.60 1.76
CA LEU A 75 6.10 -17.72 2.68
C LEU A 75 5.13 -18.87 2.30
N LEU A 76 4.26 -18.67 1.31
CA LEU A 76 3.22 -19.64 0.96
C LEU A 76 3.83 -20.99 0.50
N GLY A 77 3.54 -22.07 1.21
CA GLY A 77 4.12 -23.39 0.91
C GLY A 77 5.56 -23.54 1.40
N HIS A 78 6.01 -22.67 2.30
CA HIS A 78 7.27 -22.88 3.01
C HIS A 78 7.13 -24.08 3.97
N PRO A 79 8.08 -25.02 4.01
CA PRO A 79 7.95 -26.26 4.78
C PRO A 79 7.92 -26.05 6.30
N LEU A 80 8.45 -24.92 6.81
CA LEU A 80 8.36 -24.57 8.24
C LEU A 80 6.96 -24.07 8.65
N ILE A 81 6.10 -23.74 7.69
CA ILE A 81 4.76 -23.25 7.96
C ILE A 81 3.80 -24.44 7.87
N ASN A 82 3.02 -24.64 8.93
CA ASN A 82 2.03 -25.70 8.99
C ASN A 82 1.04 -25.60 7.81
N ALA A 83 0.57 -26.75 7.30
CA ALA A 83 -0.35 -26.81 6.16
C ALA A 83 -1.61 -25.93 6.36
N PHE A 84 -2.10 -25.84 7.60
CA PHE A 84 -3.24 -25.00 7.95
C PHE A 84 -2.96 -23.50 7.80
N ALA A 85 -1.78 -23.04 8.24
CA ALA A 85 -1.38 -21.64 8.06
C ALA A 85 -1.16 -21.30 6.59
N ASN A 86 -0.59 -22.23 5.81
CA ASN A 86 -0.50 -22.10 4.35
C ASN A 86 -1.88 -21.99 3.69
N CYS A 87 -2.87 -22.76 4.14
CA CYS A 87 -4.24 -22.68 3.65
C CYS A 87 -4.85 -21.29 3.93
N PHE A 88 -4.70 -20.76 5.15
CA PHE A 88 -5.17 -19.42 5.48
C PHE A 88 -4.46 -18.31 4.70
N LEU A 89 -3.15 -18.42 4.49
CA LEU A 89 -2.41 -17.48 3.65
C LEU A 89 -2.92 -17.51 2.20
N LEU A 90 -3.20 -18.69 1.66
CA LEU A 90 -3.77 -18.83 0.32
C LEU A 90 -5.17 -18.19 0.23
N ILE A 91 -6.05 -18.51 1.18
CA ILE A 91 -7.40 -17.94 1.24
C ILE A 91 -7.33 -16.41 1.38
N GLY A 92 -6.46 -15.90 2.25
CA GLY A 92 -6.23 -14.47 2.43
C GLY A 92 -5.76 -13.78 1.15
N LEU A 93 -4.81 -14.39 0.44
CA LEU A 93 -4.31 -13.89 -0.85
C LEU A 93 -5.41 -13.88 -1.92
N VAL A 94 -6.14 -14.98 -2.08
CA VAL A 94 -7.24 -15.09 -3.04
C VAL A 94 -8.33 -14.08 -2.71
N THR A 95 -8.73 -13.96 -1.45
CA THR A 95 -9.75 -13.00 -1.01
C THR A 95 -9.30 -11.57 -1.30
N ASN A 96 -8.04 -11.24 -1.00
CA ASN A 96 -7.49 -9.92 -1.29
C ASN A 96 -7.50 -9.60 -2.80
N ILE A 97 -7.11 -10.55 -3.65
CA ILE A 97 -7.18 -10.38 -5.11
C ILE A 97 -8.64 -10.20 -5.56
N CYS A 98 -9.56 -11.06 -5.10
CA CYS A 98 -10.98 -10.98 -5.44
C CYS A 98 -11.60 -9.64 -5.03
N LEU A 99 -11.29 -9.14 -3.83
CA LEU A 99 -11.77 -7.84 -3.36
C LEU A 99 -11.24 -6.70 -4.23
N GLN A 100 -9.95 -6.71 -4.57
CA GLN A 100 -9.39 -5.67 -5.45
C GLN A 100 -9.99 -5.72 -6.86
N CYS A 101 -10.16 -6.92 -7.44
CA CYS A 101 -10.85 -7.09 -8.72
C CYS A 101 -12.32 -6.63 -8.66
N LEU A 102 -13.02 -6.92 -7.55
CA LEU A 102 -14.39 -6.46 -7.32
C LEU A 102 -14.45 -4.93 -7.24
N PHE A 103 -13.50 -4.30 -6.54
CA PHE A 103 -13.39 -2.84 -6.51
C PHE A 103 -13.13 -2.25 -7.91
N CYS A 104 -12.20 -2.84 -8.68
CA CYS A 104 -11.99 -2.42 -10.06
C CYS A 104 -13.28 -2.52 -10.88
N TRP A 105 -14.01 -3.63 -10.74
CA TRP A 105 -15.26 -3.85 -11.45
C TRP A 105 -16.33 -2.84 -11.07
N ILE A 106 -16.58 -2.63 -9.78
CA ILE A 106 -17.54 -1.62 -9.28
C ILE A 106 -17.18 -0.24 -9.81
N VAL A 107 -15.91 0.18 -9.67
CA VAL A 107 -15.49 1.50 -10.13
C VAL A 107 -15.61 1.63 -11.65
N SER A 108 -15.44 0.54 -12.41
CA SER A 108 -15.64 0.53 -13.87
C SER A 108 -17.10 0.53 -14.31
N SER A 109 -18.03 0.06 -13.47
CA SER A 109 -19.46 0.02 -13.81
C SER A 109 -20.18 1.31 -13.43
N LEU A 110 -19.70 2.06 -12.43
CA LEU A 110 -20.30 3.31 -12.00
C LEU A 110 -20.55 4.33 -13.14
N PRO A 111 -19.63 4.54 -14.10
CA PRO A 111 -19.87 5.45 -15.23
C PRO A 111 -21.00 5.00 -16.17
N SER A 112 -21.43 3.74 -16.16
CA SER A 112 -22.53 3.29 -17.03
C SER A 112 -23.91 3.49 -16.38
N ASP A 113 -23.99 3.33 -15.05
CA ASP A 113 -25.25 3.37 -14.33
C ASP A 113 -25.64 4.76 -13.83
N LEU A 114 -24.66 5.66 -13.62
CA LEU A 114 -24.88 6.99 -13.02
C LEU A 114 -24.68 8.16 -13.99
N ASN A 115 -24.39 7.89 -15.26
CA ASN A 115 -24.08 8.96 -16.19
C ASN A 115 -25.37 9.57 -16.76
N ASP A 116 -26.08 10.33 -15.93
CA ASP A 116 -27.22 11.17 -16.34
C ASP A 116 -26.79 12.16 -17.45
N TYR A 117 -25.49 12.43 -17.57
CA TYR A 117 -24.85 13.23 -18.61
C TYR A 117 -24.34 12.38 -19.78
N THR A 118 -25.14 11.42 -20.25
CA THR A 118 -24.82 10.70 -21.50
C THR A 118 -24.65 11.67 -22.67
N ASP A 119 -23.89 11.27 -23.70
CA ASP A 119 -23.83 12.00 -24.98
C ASP A 119 -25.24 12.31 -25.54
N GLY A 120 -26.20 11.42 -25.27
CA GLY A 120 -27.61 11.62 -25.59
C GLY A 120 -28.27 12.75 -24.80
N ALA A 121 -27.98 12.88 -23.50
CA ALA A 121 -28.46 13.99 -22.67
C ALA A 121 -27.84 15.32 -23.09
N VAL A 122 -26.54 15.34 -23.42
CA VAL A 122 -25.86 16.52 -23.96
C VAL A 122 -26.45 16.91 -25.31
N ALA A 123 -26.65 15.94 -26.22
CA ALA A 123 -27.29 16.18 -27.51
C ALA A 123 -28.75 16.66 -27.35
N ALA A 124 -29.51 16.08 -26.42
CA ALA A 124 -30.87 16.52 -26.11
C ALA A 124 -30.88 17.95 -25.57
N PHE A 125 -29.90 18.32 -24.76
CA PHE A 125 -29.73 19.70 -24.26
C PHE A 125 -29.39 20.67 -25.39
N HIS A 126 -28.54 20.27 -26.35
CA HIS A 126 -28.28 21.07 -27.56
C HIS A 126 -29.55 21.26 -28.40
N VAL A 127 -30.32 20.20 -28.63
CA VAL A 127 -31.59 20.27 -29.38
C VAL A 127 -32.62 21.14 -28.65
N TRP A 128 -32.72 21.01 -27.32
CA TRP A 128 -33.55 21.89 -26.50
C TRP A 128 -33.12 23.35 -26.65
N ARG A 129 -31.82 23.63 -26.55
CA ARG A 129 -31.28 24.98 -26.69
C ARG A 129 -31.59 25.59 -28.06
N ASP A 130 -31.45 24.81 -29.13
CA ASP A 130 -31.68 25.28 -30.50
C ASP A 130 -33.17 25.46 -30.82
N SER A 131 -34.06 24.74 -30.12
CA SER A 131 -35.51 24.84 -30.29
C SER A 131 -36.18 25.84 -29.33
N ALA A 132 -35.54 26.18 -28.21
CA ALA A 132 -36.06 27.12 -27.23
C ALA A 132 -36.00 28.58 -27.75
N SER A 133 -37.00 29.38 -27.36
CA SER A 133 -36.99 30.81 -27.66
C SER A 133 -35.89 31.54 -26.88
N TRP A 134 -35.33 32.62 -27.43
CA TRP A 134 -34.33 33.43 -26.73
C TRP A 134 -34.79 33.93 -25.36
N SER A 135 -36.08 34.29 -25.22
CA SER A 135 -36.65 34.66 -23.93
C SER A 135 -36.65 33.52 -22.91
N THR A 136 -36.89 32.28 -23.35
CA THR A 136 -36.81 31.11 -22.47
C THR A 136 -35.37 30.90 -22.00
N VAL A 137 -34.41 30.92 -22.94
CA VAL A 137 -32.99 30.76 -22.60
C VAL A 137 -32.52 31.84 -21.62
N ASP A 138 -32.94 33.09 -21.81
CA ASP A 138 -32.59 34.21 -20.91
C ASP A 138 -33.17 34.04 -19.50
N ILE A 139 -34.41 33.55 -19.37
CA ILE A 139 -35.03 33.22 -18.07
C ILE A 139 -34.22 32.15 -17.34
N PHE A 140 -33.76 31.11 -18.06
CA PHE A 140 -32.91 30.06 -17.50
C PHE A 140 -31.54 30.61 -17.07
N CYS A 141 -30.86 31.36 -17.94
CA CYS A 141 -29.54 31.91 -17.67
C CYS A 141 -29.53 32.99 -16.57
N SER A 142 -30.66 33.68 -16.35
CA SER A 142 -30.80 34.69 -15.29
C SER A 142 -31.14 34.11 -13.92
N PHE A 143 -31.29 32.78 -13.80
CA PHE A 143 -31.71 32.11 -12.56
C PHE A 143 -33.01 32.69 -11.98
N ASN A 144 -33.97 33.04 -12.85
CA ASN A 144 -35.27 33.53 -12.41
C ASN A 144 -36.19 32.36 -12.03
N GLU A 145 -36.73 32.35 -10.81
CA GLU A 145 -37.58 31.27 -10.26
C GLU A 145 -38.94 31.08 -10.98
N THR A 146 -39.25 31.93 -11.96
CA THR A 146 -40.49 31.88 -12.75
C THR A 146 -40.49 30.81 -13.85
N VAL A 147 -39.56 29.85 -13.81
CA VAL A 147 -39.43 28.79 -14.81
C VAL A 147 -40.71 27.93 -14.92
N PRO A 148 -41.26 27.74 -16.14
CA PRO A 148 -42.39 26.85 -16.36
C PRO A 148 -42.10 25.42 -15.87
N ARG A 149 -43.06 24.80 -15.17
CA ARG A 149 -42.93 23.43 -14.63
C ARG A 149 -42.56 22.36 -15.65
N ALA A 150 -42.83 22.59 -16.94
CA ALA A 150 -42.51 21.64 -18.01
C ALA A 150 -41.00 21.42 -18.19
N ASP A 151 -40.17 22.39 -17.80
CA ASP A 151 -38.72 22.38 -18.04
C ASP A 151 -37.90 22.22 -16.74
N PHE A 152 -38.51 21.69 -15.68
CA PHE A 152 -37.91 21.58 -14.35
C PHE A 152 -36.60 20.74 -14.33
N HIS A 153 -36.46 19.77 -15.24
CA HIS A 153 -35.25 18.96 -15.34
C HIS A 153 -34.03 19.78 -15.79
N ALA A 154 -34.18 20.59 -16.84
CA ALA A 154 -33.11 21.45 -17.34
C ALA A 154 -32.70 22.48 -16.27
N TRP A 155 -33.65 22.94 -15.46
CA TRP A 155 -33.41 23.87 -14.37
C TRP A 155 -32.55 23.24 -13.26
N ASN A 156 -32.86 22.02 -12.83
CA ASN A 156 -32.06 21.32 -11.82
C ASN A 156 -30.62 21.09 -12.30
N ILE A 157 -30.44 20.68 -13.55
CA ILE A 157 -29.11 20.51 -14.15
C ILE A 157 -28.33 21.84 -14.12
N LEU A 158 -28.96 22.93 -14.57
CA LEU A 158 -28.31 24.24 -14.60
C LEU A 158 -27.97 24.73 -13.18
N GLN A 159 -28.88 24.55 -12.22
CA GLN A 159 -28.66 24.94 -10.84
C GLN A 159 -27.50 24.16 -10.21
N ASP A 160 -27.41 22.86 -10.47
CA ASP A 160 -26.32 22.04 -9.96
C ASP A 160 -24.99 22.39 -10.64
N ALA A 161 -24.98 22.50 -11.97
CA ALA A 161 -23.79 22.94 -12.72
C ALA A 161 -23.27 24.28 -12.19
N THR A 162 -24.16 25.23 -11.90
CA THR A 162 -23.79 26.56 -11.40
C THR A 162 -23.22 26.53 -9.99
N LYS A 163 -23.74 25.65 -9.11
CA LYS A 163 -23.14 25.43 -7.77
C LYS A 163 -21.71 24.90 -7.91
N TYR A 164 -21.46 24.01 -8.87
CA TYR A 164 -20.13 23.44 -9.12
C TYR A 164 -19.17 24.45 -9.80
N THR A 165 -19.68 25.32 -10.67
CA THR A 165 -18.87 26.32 -11.41
C THR A 165 -18.82 27.69 -10.75
N ALA A 166 -19.43 27.89 -9.59
CA ALA A 166 -19.43 29.17 -8.90
C ALA A 166 -17.98 29.67 -8.71
N THR A 167 -17.68 30.85 -9.26
CA THR A 167 -16.34 31.43 -9.22
C THR A 167 -15.96 31.87 -7.82
N THR A 168 -14.82 31.41 -7.31
CA THR A 168 -14.19 31.92 -6.08
C THR A 168 -13.52 33.28 -6.33
N LEU A 169 -12.98 33.87 -5.26
CA LEU A 169 -12.20 35.11 -5.17
C LEU A 169 -11.03 35.29 -6.19
N GLN A 170 -10.70 34.31 -7.03
CA GLN A 170 -9.57 34.35 -7.98
C GLN A 170 -9.91 33.77 -9.37
N ALA A 171 -11.18 33.85 -9.80
CA ALA A 171 -11.65 33.30 -11.09
C ALA A 171 -11.51 31.76 -11.26
N ALA A 172 -11.03 31.04 -10.24
CA ALA A 172 -11.06 29.58 -10.21
C ALA A 172 -12.47 29.07 -9.83
N GLN A 173 -12.88 27.98 -10.47
CA GLN A 173 -14.13 27.27 -10.16
C GLN A 173 -13.88 26.24 -9.05
N HIS A 174 -14.77 26.19 -8.05
CA HIS A 174 -14.58 25.31 -6.88
C HIS A 174 -14.61 23.81 -7.24
N GLY A 175 -15.51 23.39 -8.12
CA GLY A 175 -15.66 21.98 -8.52
C GLY A 175 -14.39 21.39 -9.12
N PRO A 176 -13.85 21.97 -10.21
CA PRO A 176 -12.61 21.49 -10.83
C PRO A 176 -11.41 21.51 -9.88
N LEU A 177 -11.29 22.52 -9.02
CA LEU A 177 -10.20 22.59 -8.04
C LEU A 177 -10.28 21.41 -7.05
N LEU A 178 -11.47 21.13 -6.50
CA LEU A 178 -11.68 20.00 -5.60
C LEU A 178 -11.42 18.67 -6.31
N CYS A 179 -11.86 18.52 -7.56
CA CYS A 179 -11.56 17.34 -8.38
C CYS A 179 -10.05 17.11 -8.50
N VAL A 180 -9.29 18.16 -8.86
CA VAL A 180 -7.83 18.08 -8.98
C VAL A 180 -7.18 17.70 -7.66
N ILE A 181 -7.60 18.28 -6.54
CA ILE A 181 -7.07 17.92 -5.21
C ILE A 181 -7.34 16.45 -4.89
N VAL A 182 -8.57 15.97 -5.13
CA VAL A 182 -8.96 14.57 -4.91
C VAL A 182 -8.17 13.63 -5.82
N LEU A 183 -8.01 13.97 -7.10
CA LEU A 183 -7.20 13.20 -8.05
C LEU A 183 -5.73 13.13 -7.64
N ILE A 184 -5.14 14.22 -7.15
CA ILE A 184 -3.77 14.23 -6.63
C ILE A 184 -3.67 13.32 -5.40
N ALA A 185 -4.57 13.47 -4.43
CA ALA A 185 -4.56 12.64 -3.23
C ALA A 185 -4.76 11.15 -3.56
N TRP A 186 -5.66 10.83 -4.49
CA TRP A 186 -5.87 9.49 -5.02
C TRP A 186 -4.59 8.94 -5.67
N THR A 187 -3.99 9.71 -6.58
CA THR A 187 -2.76 9.33 -7.28
C THR A 187 -1.61 9.07 -6.31
N LEU A 188 -1.41 9.95 -5.31
CA LEU A 188 -0.38 9.78 -4.30
C LEU A 188 -0.59 8.51 -3.46
N ASN A 189 -1.83 8.20 -3.09
CA ASN A 189 -2.16 6.96 -2.40
C ASN A 189 -1.84 5.73 -3.25
N ILE A 190 -2.17 5.73 -4.54
CA ILE A 190 -1.83 4.63 -5.44
C ILE A 190 -0.32 4.52 -5.67
N CYS A 191 0.39 5.64 -5.87
CA CYS A 191 1.84 5.68 -5.99
C CYS A 191 2.54 5.09 -4.76
N LYS A 192 2.02 5.33 -3.55
CA LYS A 192 2.51 4.70 -2.33
C LYS A 192 2.41 3.17 -2.39
N VAL A 193 1.28 2.63 -2.86
CA VAL A 193 1.08 1.17 -3.00
C VAL A 193 2.02 0.58 -4.05
N ILE A 194 2.14 1.24 -5.21
CA ILE A 194 3.06 0.82 -6.28
C ILE A 194 4.50 0.82 -5.78
N ARG A 195 4.92 1.87 -5.06
CA ARG A 195 6.27 1.95 -4.49
C ARG A 195 6.56 0.79 -3.54
N ILE A 196 5.65 0.48 -2.63
CA ILE A 196 5.82 -0.66 -1.70
C ILE A 196 5.96 -1.97 -2.49
N ALA A 197 5.14 -2.19 -3.52
CA ALA A 197 5.22 -3.38 -4.35
C ALA A 197 6.55 -3.47 -5.14
N VAL A 198 7.03 -2.35 -5.66
CA VAL A 198 8.31 -2.28 -6.39
C VAL A 198 9.49 -2.49 -5.44
N ASP A 199 9.50 -1.83 -4.28
CA ASP A 199 10.53 -1.99 -3.25
C ASP A 199 10.61 -3.47 -2.81
N PHE A 200 9.47 -4.14 -2.64
CA PHE A 200 9.39 -5.59 -2.38
C PHE A 200 10.01 -6.43 -3.50
N MET A 201 9.61 -6.18 -4.76
CA MET A 201 10.14 -6.92 -5.92
C MET A 201 11.66 -6.76 -6.06
N VAL A 202 12.18 -5.53 -5.90
CA VAL A 202 13.61 -5.22 -5.93
C VAL A 202 14.35 -5.93 -4.80
N ALA A 203 13.78 -5.93 -3.59
CA ALA A 203 14.38 -6.62 -2.45
C ALA A 203 14.45 -8.14 -2.64
N VAL A 204 13.37 -8.76 -3.14
CA VAL A 204 13.33 -10.20 -3.43
C VAL A 204 14.31 -10.56 -4.54
N GLN A 205 14.44 -9.71 -5.56
CA GLN A 205 15.42 -9.90 -6.63
C GLN A 205 16.87 -9.72 -6.13
N GLY A 206 17.12 -8.78 -5.21
CA GLY A 206 18.41 -8.59 -4.58
C GLY A 206 18.83 -9.74 -3.66
N ALA A 207 17.87 -10.43 -3.04
CA ALA A 207 18.09 -11.62 -2.21
C ALA A 207 18.10 -12.95 -2.98
N TYR A 208 18.10 -12.89 -4.32
CA TYR A 208 18.16 -14.07 -5.18
C TYR A 208 19.55 -14.71 -5.16
N GLU A 209 19.61 -16.00 -4.82
CA GLU A 209 20.84 -16.80 -4.86
C GLU A 209 20.66 -17.95 -5.87
N LYS A 210 21.48 -17.98 -6.92
CA LYS A 210 21.30 -18.91 -8.06
C LYS A 210 21.38 -20.38 -7.65
N ASP A 211 22.23 -20.69 -6.68
CA ASP A 211 22.52 -22.08 -6.27
C ASP A 211 21.65 -22.56 -5.11
N SER A 212 20.83 -21.67 -4.53
CA SER A 212 19.99 -22.04 -3.39
C SER A 212 18.70 -22.74 -3.85
N LYS A 213 18.48 -23.96 -3.34
CA LYS A 213 17.23 -24.71 -3.53
C LYS A 213 16.19 -24.44 -2.45
N VAL A 214 16.62 -23.88 -1.31
CA VAL A 214 15.79 -23.74 -0.11
C VAL A 214 15.87 -22.31 0.40
N MET A 215 14.73 -21.74 0.77
CA MET A 215 14.71 -20.43 1.40
C MET A 215 15.28 -20.53 2.81
N LEU A 216 16.33 -19.77 3.11
CA LEU A 216 16.92 -19.73 4.45
C LEU A 216 16.37 -18.55 5.23
N LEU A 217 15.63 -18.86 6.29
CA LEU A 217 15.10 -17.88 7.24
C LEU A 217 16.04 -17.86 8.45
N GLU A 218 16.86 -16.81 8.55
CA GLU A 218 17.74 -16.60 9.68
C GLU A 218 17.00 -15.84 10.77
N GLN A 219 16.86 -16.45 11.93
CA GLN A 219 16.27 -15.79 13.10
C GLN A 219 17.37 -15.16 13.94
N HIS A 220 17.42 -13.82 13.96
CA HIS A 220 18.30 -13.09 14.86
C HIS A 220 17.49 -12.40 15.96
N LEU A 221 17.44 -13.02 17.14
CA LEU A 221 16.78 -12.56 18.38
C LEU A 221 15.27 -12.28 18.23
N GLN A 222 14.91 -11.20 17.53
CA GLN A 222 13.53 -10.79 17.23
C GLN A 222 13.30 -10.41 15.76
N ARG A 223 14.36 -10.34 14.95
CA ARG A 223 14.28 -10.04 13.53
C ARG A 223 14.45 -11.34 12.75
N TYR A 224 13.58 -11.56 11.78
CA TYR A 224 13.75 -12.61 10.79
C TYR A 224 14.33 -11.98 9.54
N THR A 225 15.48 -12.49 9.10
CA THR A 225 16.12 -12.07 7.86
C THR A 225 16.01 -13.22 6.86
N ILE A 226 15.62 -12.90 5.63
CA ILE A 226 15.64 -13.87 4.54
C ILE A 226 16.93 -13.65 3.76
N SER A 227 17.88 -14.56 3.89
CA SER A 227 19.22 -14.39 3.33
C SER A 227 19.33 -14.97 1.92
N HIS A 228 18.59 -16.05 1.64
CA HIS A 228 18.63 -16.72 0.34
C HIS A 228 17.22 -17.08 -0.13
N ILE A 229 16.86 -16.66 -1.35
CA ILE A 229 15.57 -16.96 -1.97
C ILE A 229 15.78 -17.77 -3.26
N PRO A 230 15.16 -18.97 -3.40
CA PRO A 230 15.29 -19.78 -4.60
C PRO A 230 14.53 -19.16 -5.80
N ALA A 231 14.97 -19.47 -7.03
CA ALA A 231 14.43 -18.88 -8.27
C ALA A 231 12.91 -19.01 -8.42
N SER A 232 12.31 -20.13 -8.01
CA SER A 232 10.86 -20.35 -8.08
C SER A 232 10.08 -19.36 -7.21
N ARG A 233 10.62 -19.01 -6.05
CA ARG A 233 10.03 -18.03 -5.12
C ARG A 233 10.17 -16.62 -5.62
N VAL A 234 11.32 -16.29 -6.21
CA VAL A 234 11.52 -14.99 -6.87
C VAL A 234 10.53 -14.82 -8.01
N SER A 235 10.39 -15.83 -8.89
CA SER A 235 9.42 -15.78 -9.99
C SER A 235 7.97 -15.60 -9.50
N TRP A 236 7.60 -16.32 -8.43
CA TRP A 236 6.28 -16.16 -7.80
C TRP A 236 6.06 -14.76 -7.21
N ALA A 237 7.04 -14.24 -6.47
CA ALA A 237 6.95 -12.91 -5.88
C ALA A 237 6.89 -11.81 -6.95
N LEU A 238 7.66 -11.92 -8.03
CA LEU A 238 7.62 -11.01 -9.17
C LEU A 238 6.27 -11.07 -9.90
N PHE A 239 5.70 -12.26 -10.07
CA PHE A 239 4.37 -12.43 -10.64
C PHE A 239 3.31 -11.70 -9.79
N LEU A 240 3.30 -11.92 -8.47
CA LEU A 240 2.36 -11.27 -7.57
C LEU A 240 2.56 -9.76 -7.49
N GLY A 241 3.81 -9.29 -7.42
CA GLY A 241 4.13 -7.87 -7.44
C GLY A 241 3.68 -7.19 -8.74
N THR A 242 3.87 -7.85 -9.89
CA THR A 242 3.39 -7.36 -11.19
C THR A 242 1.86 -7.30 -11.21
N LEU A 243 1.18 -8.33 -10.70
CA LEU A 243 -0.28 -8.36 -10.60
C LEU A 243 -0.80 -7.21 -9.73
N GLN A 244 -0.19 -6.97 -8.57
CA GLN A 244 -0.56 -5.88 -7.67
C GLN A 244 -0.36 -4.50 -8.32
N VAL A 245 0.76 -4.30 -9.03
CA VAL A 245 1.03 -3.05 -9.77
C VAL A 245 0.00 -2.86 -10.89
N ALA A 246 -0.32 -3.92 -11.65
CA ALA A 246 -1.32 -3.85 -12.71
C ALA A 246 -2.70 -3.46 -12.18
N ILE A 247 -3.16 -4.09 -11.08
CA ILE A 247 -4.42 -3.74 -10.41
C ILE A 247 -4.40 -2.27 -9.95
N SER A 248 -3.30 -1.83 -9.35
CA SER A 248 -3.14 -0.45 -8.88
C SER A 248 -3.23 0.57 -10.02
N ILE A 249 -2.63 0.27 -11.19
CA ILE A 249 -2.72 1.12 -12.38
C ILE A 249 -4.15 1.15 -12.93
N VAL A 250 -4.84 0.01 -12.99
CA VAL A 250 -6.24 -0.05 -13.41
C VAL A 250 -7.12 0.82 -12.49
N LEU A 251 -6.95 0.70 -11.16
CA LEU A 251 -7.68 1.54 -10.20
C LEU A 251 -7.35 3.03 -10.35
N LEU A 252 -6.11 3.37 -10.68
CA LEU A 252 -5.72 4.76 -10.93
C LEU A 252 -6.42 5.32 -12.16
N VAL A 253 -6.40 4.60 -13.28
CA VAL A 253 -6.98 5.05 -14.55
C VAL A 253 -8.50 5.10 -14.47
N VAL A 254 -9.13 4.01 -14.03
CA VAL A 254 -10.59 3.93 -13.96
C VAL A 254 -11.15 4.85 -12.88
N GLY A 255 -10.51 4.90 -11.70
CA GLY A 255 -10.91 5.81 -10.62
C GLY A 255 -10.71 7.28 -11.01
N GLY A 256 -9.62 7.58 -11.73
CA GLY A 256 -9.36 8.92 -12.25
C GLY A 256 -10.37 9.34 -13.32
N LEU A 257 -10.70 8.44 -14.24
CA LEU A 257 -11.73 8.67 -15.26
C LEU A 257 -13.10 8.86 -14.61
N TRP A 258 -13.47 8.00 -13.66
CA TRP A 258 -14.72 8.12 -12.93
C TRP A 258 -14.84 9.48 -12.23
N LEU A 259 -13.81 9.88 -11.47
CA LEU A 259 -13.76 11.21 -10.85
C LEU A 259 -13.96 12.30 -11.91
N ALA A 260 -13.16 12.29 -12.98
CA ALA A 260 -13.26 13.28 -14.05
C ALA A 260 -14.63 13.33 -14.75
N THR A 261 -15.33 12.20 -14.88
CA THR A 261 -16.68 12.16 -15.46
C THR A 261 -17.77 12.64 -14.50
N THR A 262 -17.54 12.53 -13.19
CA THR A 262 -18.51 12.92 -12.16
C THR A 262 -18.35 14.37 -11.66
N THR A 263 -17.33 15.09 -12.12
CA THR A 263 -17.06 16.49 -11.72
C THR A 263 -17.06 17.44 -12.89
#